data_AF-A0A4U8SGY7-F1
#
_entry.id   AF-A0A4U8SGY7-F1
#
_cell.length_a   1.000
_cell.length_b   1.000
_cell.length_c   1.000
_cell.angle_alpha   90.00
_cell.angle_beta   90.00
_cell.angle_gamma   90.00
#
_symmetry.space_group_name_H-M   'P 1'
#
loop_
_entity.id
_entity.type
_entity.pdbx_description
1 polymer ?
#
loop_
_entity_poly.entity_id
_entity_poly.type
_entity_poly.pdbx_seq_one_letter_code
_entity_poly.pdbx_strand_id
1 'polypeptide(L)'
;MFYTIVLQRKSEHKDIKKLKNGQIVGEIEDSTLGVLSVYEHQDETSAGREILNFFTCENIGPSTDTPKQDKRIIAREYQLEWTNTCQNASLARTYPQWKAENNKELIKEWMNDPKFINTALWLKSKDLPSFAGRRILIHVGNYPQDTKGCILLGKSKGNGTVHNSIEACKDFFDFVKKVGIENIRGLVVREIKG
;
A
#
# COMPACT_ATOMS: atom_id res chain seq x y z
N MET A 1 -3.71 -24.29 0.16
CA MET A 1 -4.36 -22.97 0.01
C MET A 1 -3.29 -21.88 0.10
N PHE A 2 -3.35 -20.90 -0.79
CA PHE A 2 -2.49 -19.72 -0.77
C PHE A 2 -3.22 -18.52 -1.34
N TYR A 3 -2.61 -17.34 -1.23
CA TYR A 3 -3.19 -16.09 -1.70
C TYR A 3 -2.26 -15.37 -2.67
N THR A 4 -2.85 -14.70 -3.64
CA THR A 4 -2.14 -13.75 -4.51
C THR A 4 -2.84 -12.40 -4.42
N ILE A 5 -2.08 -11.34 -4.68
CA ILE A 5 -2.61 -9.98 -4.68
C ILE A 5 -2.33 -9.37 -6.05
N VAL A 6 -3.31 -8.67 -6.59
CA VAL A 6 -3.16 -7.92 -7.84
C VAL A 6 -3.51 -6.47 -7.59
N LEU A 7 -2.57 -5.56 -7.83
CA LEU A 7 -2.84 -4.13 -7.97
C LEU A 7 -2.98 -3.82 -9.46
N GLN A 8 -4.20 -3.57 -9.92
CA GLN A 8 -4.48 -3.14 -11.27
C GLN A 8 -4.66 -1.62 -11.30
N ARG A 9 -3.73 -0.89 -11.93
CA ARG A 9 -3.91 0.54 -12.22
C ARG A 9 -5.06 0.73 -13.21
N LYS A 10 -5.87 1.77 -13.01
CA LYS A 10 -7.12 2.00 -13.75
C LYS A 10 -7.13 3.33 -14.49
N SER A 11 -6.72 4.41 -13.84
CA SER A 11 -6.85 5.75 -14.40
C SER A 11 -5.85 6.72 -13.80
N GLU A 12 -5.53 7.75 -14.57
CA GLU A 12 -4.71 8.88 -14.14
C GLU A 12 -5.59 10.12 -13.97
N HIS A 13 -5.31 10.92 -12.96
CA HIS A 13 -6.06 12.13 -12.63
C HIS A 13 -5.09 13.28 -12.38
N LYS A 14 -5.43 14.45 -12.93
CA LYS A 14 -4.61 15.66 -12.86
C LYS A 14 -5.12 16.65 -11.83
N ASP A 15 -4.22 17.49 -11.34
CA ASP A 15 -4.52 18.69 -10.55
C ASP A 15 -5.28 18.40 -9.23
N ILE A 16 -4.89 17.32 -8.53
CA ILE A 16 -5.54 16.92 -7.28
C ILE A 16 -5.09 17.83 -6.16
N LYS A 17 -6.07 18.52 -5.57
CA LYS A 17 -5.88 19.46 -4.47
C LYS A 17 -6.28 18.80 -3.16
N LYS A 18 -5.35 18.74 -2.22
CA LYS A 18 -5.69 18.38 -0.85
C LYS A 18 -6.28 19.60 -0.15
N LEU A 19 -7.51 19.48 0.35
CA LEU A 19 -8.22 20.57 1.02
C LEU A 19 -8.31 20.33 2.53
N LYS A 20 -8.14 21.40 3.30
CA LYS A 20 -8.46 21.46 4.74
C LYS A 20 -9.26 22.73 5.00
N ASN A 21 -10.48 22.59 5.51
CA ASN A 21 -11.41 23.70 5.74
C ASN A 21 -11.61 24.58 4.50
N GLY A 22 -11.71 23.96 3.31
CA GLY A 22 -11.89 24.67 2.03
C GLY A 22 -10.62 25.30 1.44
N GLN A 23 -9.49 25.27 2.15
CA GLN A 23 -8.22 25.81 1.66
C GLN A 23 -7.30 24.70 1.15
N ILE A 24 -6.56 24.98 0.08
CA ILE A 24 -5.53 24.06 -0.43
C ILE A 24 -4.42 23.96 0.60
N VAL A 25 -4.05 22.73 0.95
CA VAL A 25 -2.94 22.42 1.84
C VAL A 25 -1.96 21.50 1.15
N GLY A 26 -0.70 21.92 1.06
CA GLY A 26 0.34 21.20 0.32
C GLY A 26 0.33 21.51 -1.17
N GLU A 27 1.13 20.75 -1.91
CA GLU A 27 1.30 20.91 -3.36
C GLU A 27 0.09 20.36 -4.11
N ILE A 28 -0.11 20.81 -5.34
CA ILE A 28 -1.04 20.19 -6.28
C ILE A 28 -0.30 19.03 -6.92
N GLU A 29 -0.85 17.83 -6.79
CA GLU A 29 -0.24 16.62 -7.33
C GLU A 29 -1.24 15.87 -8.20
N ASP A 30 -0.70 15.02 -9.06
CA ASP A 30 -1.48 14.13 -9.89
C ASP A 30 -1.48 12.73 -9.27
N SER A 31 -2.50 11.93 -9.58
CA SER A 31 -2.62 10.57 -9.04
C SER A 31 -2.86 9.51 -10.10
N THR A 32 -2.43 8.29 -9.78
CA THR A 32 -2.86 7.06 -10.42
C THR A 32 -3.82 6.35 -9.48
N LEU A 33 -5.05 6.11 -9.91
CA LEU A 33 -6.00 5.28 -9.18
C LEU A 33 -5.98 3.85 -9.68
N GLY A 34 -6.16 2.91 -8.77
CA GLY A 34 -6.20 1.48 -9.07
C GLY A 34 -7.15 0.70 -8.16
N VAL A 35 -7.10 -0.62 -8.32
CA VAL A 35 -7.78 -1.58 -7.43
C VAL A 35 -6.76 -2.63 -7.00
N LEU A 36 -6.66 -2.85 -5.70
CA LEU A 36 -5.95 -3.98 -5.11
C LEU A 36 -6.97 -5.06 -4.81
N SER A 37 -6.83 -6.23 -5.44
CA SER A 37 -7.69 -7.40 -5.23
C SER A 37 -6.86 -8.56 -4.66
N VAL A 38 -7.44 -9.27 -3.70
CA VAL A 38 -6.86 -10.49 -3.11
C VAL A 38 -7.60 -11.70 -3.68
N TYR A 39 -6.83 -12.66 -4.18
CA TYR A 39 -7.33 -13.92 -4.71
C TYR A 39 -6.92 -15.07 -3.81
N GLU A 40 -7.88 -15.93 -3.47
CA GLU A 40 -7.69 -17.18 -2.76
C GLU A 40 -7.58 -18.33 -3.75
N HIS A 41 -6.58 -19.19 -3.57
CA HIS A 41 -6.34 -20.39 -4.37
C HIS A 41 -6.36 -21.61 -3.46
N GLN A 42 -7.12 -22.63 -3.82
CA GLN A 42 -7.16 -23.89 -3.08
C GLN A 42 -5.84 -24.66 -3.23
N ASP A 43 -5.35 -24.72 -4.47
CA ASP A 43 -4.09 -25.35 -4.89
C ASP A 43 -3.50 -24.64 -6.14
N GLU A 44 -2.36 -25.13 -6.62
CA GLU A 44 -1.62 -24.59 -7.78
C GLU A 44 -2.40 -24.55 -9.09
N THR A 45 -3.39 -25.43 -9.24
CA THR A 45 -4.16 -25.61 -10.47
C THR A 45 -5.47 -24.82 -10.43
N SER A 46 -5.91 -24.41 -9.24
CA SER A 46 -7.16 -23.69 -9.05
C SER A 46 -7.09 -22.23 -9.53
N ALA A 47 -8.13 -21.83 -10.27
CA ALA A 47 -8.36 -20.42 -10.58
C ALA A 47 -8.60 -19.64 -9.27
N GLY A 48 -7.96 -18.47 -9.17
CA GLY A 48 -8.07 -17.63 -7.98
C GLY A 48 -9.48 -17.04 -7.84
N ARG A 49 -10.09 -17.18 -6.66
CA ARG A 49 -11.36 -16.52 -6.31
C ARG A 49 -11.06 -15.18 -5.65
N GLU A 50 -11.59 -14.09 -6.18
CA GLU A 50 -11.47 -12.78 -5.52
C GLU A 50 -12.27 -12.79 -4.20
N ILE A 51 -11.62 -12.42 -3.10
CA ILE A 51 -12.22 -12.44 -1.76
C ILE A 51 -12.24 -11.07 -1.07
N LEU A 52 -11.42 -10.13 -1.54
CA LEU A 52 -11.27 -8.82 -0.93
C LEU A 52 -10.74 -7.84 -1.97
N ASN A 53 -11.23 -6.60 -1.97
CA ASN A 53 -10.66 -5.54 -2.79
C ASN A 53 -10.68 -4.17 -2.10
N PHE A 54 -9.80 -3.28 -2.58
CA PHE A 54 -9.66 -1.91 -2.12
C PHE A 54 -9.31 -1.01 -3.31
N PHE A 55 -9.71 0.25 -3.26
CA PHE A 55 -9.17 1.25 -4.18
C PHE A 55 -7.76 1.64 -3.76
N THR A 56 -6.91 1.96 -4.74
CA THR A 56 -5.56 2.44 -4.49
C THR A 56 -5.32 3.84 -5.04
N CYS A 57 -4.40 4.57 -4.42
CA CYS A 57 -3.86 5.84 -4.92
C CYS A 57 -2.33 5.79 -4.85
N GLU A 58 -1.68 6.11 -5.97
CA GLU A 58 -0.24 6.29 -6.14
C GLU A 58 0.01 7.67 -6.80
N ASN A 59 1.24 8.18 -6.80
CA ASN A 59 1.59 9.32 -7.67
C ASN A 59 1.42 8.98 -9.16
N ILE A 60 1.24 9.98 -10.01
CA ILE A 60 1.28 9.82 -11.48
C ILE A 60 2.70 9.63 -12.01
N GLY A 61 2.82 9.29 -13.30
CA GLY A 61 4.04 9.45 -14.07
C GLY A 61 4.82 8.15 -14.24
N PRO A 62 5.96 8.18 -14.96
CA PRO A 62 6.70 6.97 -15.27
C PRO A 62 7.11 6.25 -13.99
N SER A 63 6.85 4.95 -13.98
CA SER A 63 7.27 4.06 -12.92
C SER A 63 8.80 4.06 -12.79
N THR A 64 9.33 3.96 -11.57
CA THR A 64 10.78 4.03 -11.33
C THR A 64 11.22 3.04 -10.26
N ASP A 65 12.50 2.66 -10.26
CA ASP A 65 13.17 2.01 -9.12
C ASP A 65 14.10 2.97 -8.37
N THR A 66 14.23 4.20 -8.84
CA THR A 66 15.08 5.21 -8.19
C THR A 66 14.42 5.74 -6.90
N PRO A 67 15.11 5.72 -5.75
CA PRO A 67 14.61 6.30 -4.51
C PRO A 67 14.38 7.82 -4.60
N LYS A 68 13.55 8.36 -3.68
CA LYS A 68 13.34 9.80 -3.44
C LYS A 68 12.83 10.59 -4.67
N GLN A 69 12.04 9.96 -5.52
CA GLN A 69 11.44 10.60 -6.69
C GLN A 69 9.93 10.83 -6.56
N ASP A 70 9.29 10.33 -5.50
CA ASP A 70 7.82 10.41 -5.30
C ASP A 70 7.05 9.98 -6.56
N LYS A 71 7.45 8.83 -7.10
CA LYS A 71 6.87 8.20 -8.29
C LYS A 71 6.41 6.79 -7.97
N ARG A 72 5.41 6.34 -8.72
CA ARG A 72 4.89 4.98 -8.62
C ARG A 72 5.96 3.92 -8.93
N ILE A 73 5.71 2.71 -8.46
CA ILE A 73 6.62 1.56 -8.61
C ILE A 73 6.48 0.90 -9.98
N ILE A 74 7.50 0.18 -10.44
CA ILE A 74 7.45 -0.56 -11.72
C ILE A 74 6.37 -1.65 -11.66
N ALA A 75 5.61 -1.83 -12.73
CA ALA A 75 4.67 -2.95 -12.83
C ALA A 75 5.44 -4.28 -12.88
N ARG A 76 5.42 -5.03 -11.79
CA ARG A 76 6.01 -6.36 -11.61
C ARG A 76 5.43 -7.02 -10.36
N GLU A 77 5.96 -8.19 -10.02
CA GLU A 77 5.67 -8.86 -8.76
C GLU A 77 6.55 -8.33 -7.62
N TYR A 78 5.93 -8.13 -6.45
CA TYR A 78 6.57 -7.73 -5.21
C TYR A 78 6.22 -8.70 -4.08
N GLN A 79 7.14 -8.83 -3.14
CA GLN A 79 6.90 -9.53 -1.88
C GLN A 79 6.46 -8.54 -0.80
N LEU A 80 5.66 -9.02 0.15
CA LEU A 80 5.23 -8.23 1.31
C LEU A 80 6.02 -8.65 2.54
N GLU A 81 6.43 -7.66 3.34
CA GLU A 81 7.01 -7.86 4.66
C GLU A 81 6.41 -6.89 5.67
N TRP A 82 6.24 -7.32 6.92
CA TRP A 82 5.88 -6.41 8.01
C TRP A 82 7.08 -5.55 8.43
N THR A 83 6.84 -4.27 8.70
CA THR A 83 7.86 -3.34 9.21
C THR A 83 7.27 -2.39 10.25
N ASN A 84 8.12 -1.83 11.11
CA ASN A 84 7.79 -0.61 11.85
C ASN A 84 7.96 0.63 10.96
N THR A 85 7.18 1.69 11.20
CA THR A 85 7.13 2.90 10.38
C THR A 85 6.70 4.11 11.20
N CYS A 86 7.09 5.31 10.76
CA CYS A 86 6.54 6.58 11.23
C CYS A 86 5.19 6.93 10.61
N GLN A 87 4.80 6.22 9.53
CA GLN A 87 3.48 6.35 8.90
C GLN A 87 2.42 5.58 9.69
N ASN A 88 1.17 5.54 9.24
CA ASN A 88 0.06 4.84 9.94
C ASN A 88 -0.25 5.34 11.37
N ALA A 89 0.14 6.56 11.73
CA ALA A 89 -0.15 7.12 13.05
C ALA A 89 -1.66 7.25 13.34
N SER A 90 -2.49 7.50 12.33
CA SER A 90 -3.96 7.51 12.48
C SER A 90 -4.51 6.10 12.66
N LEU A 91 -4.03 5.12 11.89
CA LEU A 91 -4.40 3.71 12.05
C LEU A 91 -4.12 3.23 13.47
N ALA A 92 -2.89 3.41 13.95
CA ALA A 92 -2.48 2.94 15.27
C ALA A 92 -3.11 3.74 16.44
N ARG A 93 -3.71 4.90 16.16
CA ARG A 93 -4.47 5.66 17.16
C ARG A 93 -5.90 5.12 17.28
N THR A 94 -6.55 4.84 16.15
CA THR A 94 -7.89 4.24 16.12
C THR A 94 -7.85 2.77 16.54
N TYR A 95 -6.79 2.05 16.17
CA TYR A 95 -6.59 0.62 16.38
C TYR A 95 -5.20 0.36 16.99
N PRO A 96 -5.06 0.47 18.33
CA PRO A 96 -3.77 0.36 19.02
C PRO A 96 -3.03 -0.96 18.80
N GLN A 97 -3.71 -2.04 18.38
CA GLN A 97 -3.04 -3.28 18.00
C GLN A 97 -2.07 -3.11 16.83
N TRP A 98 -2.18 -2.03 16.03
CA TRP A 98 -1.27 -1.70 14.93
C TRP A 98 -0.10 -0.79 15.35
N LYS A 99 0.16 -0.67 16.66
CA LYS A 99 1.46 -0.19 17.17
C LYS A 99 2.55 -1.24 16.89
N ALA A 100 3.75 -0.77 16.58
CA ALA A 100 4.88 -1.63 16.23
C ALA A 100 5.24 -2.59 17.36
N GLU A 101 5.22 -2.13 18.62
CA GLU A 101 5.55 -2.97 19.79
C GLU A 101 4.58 -4.17 19.93
N ASN A 102 3.33 -4.02 19.50
CA ASN A 102 2.32 -5.09 19.53
C ASN A 102 2.44 -6.10 18.38
N ASN A 103 3.42 -5.92 17.49
CA ASN A 103 3.66 -6.79 16.32
C ASN A 103 5.16 -7.05 16.11
N LYS A 104 5.96 -6.92 17.17
CA LYS A 104 7.43 -7.00 17.11
C LYS A 104 7.92 -8.34 16.54
N GLU A 105 7.19 -9.41 16.84
CA GLU A 105 7.42 -10.76 16.34
C GLU A 105 7.20 -10.91 14.83
N LEU A 106 6.36 -10.06 14.22
CA LEU A 106 6.11 -10.06 12.79
C LEU A 106 7.18 -9.27 12.01
N ILE A 107 7.83 -8.31 12.67
CA ILE A 107 8.77 -7.38 12.06
C ILE A 107 10.18 -7.99 12.07
N LYS A 108 10.62 -8.48 10.91
CA LYS A 108 11.97 -9.07 10.74
C LYS A 108 13.07 -8.01 10.78
N GLU A 109 12.81 -6.86 10.16
CA GLU A 109 13.74 -5.73 10.10
C GLU A 109 13.22 -4.58 10.96
N TRP A 110 13.77 -4.45 12.17
CA TRP A 110 13.38 -3.39 13.11
C TRP A 110 14.20 -2.12 12.89
N MET A 111 13.52 -0.99 12.68
CA MET A 111 14.18 0.32 12.66
C MET A 111 14.32 0.88 14.08
N ASN A 112 15.57 1.08 14.51
CA ASN A 112 15.92 1.66 15.80
C ASN A 112 15.81 3.20 15.79
N ASP A 113 14.60 3.70 15.53
CA ASP A 113 14.29 5.14 15.60
C ASP A 113 12.96 5.31 16.36
N PRO A 114 12.89 6.18 17.39
CA PRO A 114 11.70 6.35 18.23
C PRO A 114 10.49 6.91 17.48
N LYS A 115 10.64 7.36 16.23
CA LYS A 115 9.52 7.74 15.36
C LYS A 115 8.83 6.52 14.73
N PHE A 116 9.50 5.36 14.68
CA PHE A 116 9.02 4.16 14.00
C PHE A 116 8.20 3.28 14.95
N ILE A 117 7.05 3.80 15.37
CA ILE A 117 6.21 3.22 16.44
C ILE A 117 4.92 2.58 15.93
N ASN A 118 4.67 2.58 14.62
CA ASN A 118 3.45 2.02 14.02
C ASN A 118 3.82 0.90 13.04
N THR A 119 2.87 0.04 12.70
CA THR A 119 3.07 -1.09 11.77
C THR A 119 2.61 -0.76 10.35
N ALA A 120 3.31 -1.26 9.34
CA ALA A 120 2.89 -1.24 7.94
C ALA A 120 3.39 -2.48 7.18
N LEU A 121 2.88 -2.66 5.96
CA LEU A 121 3.43 -3.61 4.99
C LEU A 121 4.40 -2.89 4.06
N TRP A 122 5.57 -3.48 3.84
CA TRP A 122 6.66 -3.01 3.00
C TRP A 122 6.77 -3.91 1.77
N LEU A 123 6.86 -3.30 0.60
CA LEU A 123 7.10 -4.00 -0.65
C LEU A 123 8.61 -4.21 -0.85
N LYS A 124 8.98 -5.46 -1.13
CA LYS A 124 10.32 -5.91 -1.50
C LYS A 124 10.29 -6.49 -2.91
N SER A 125 11.42 -6.40 -3.62
CA SER A 125 11.59 -7.03 -4.93
C SER A 125 12.60 -8.16 -4.80
N LYS A 126 12.19 -9.40 -5.07
CA LYS A 126 13.09 -10.56 -5.03
C LYS A 126 14.25 -10.39 -6.02
N ASP A 127 13.94 -9.90 -7.21
CA ASP A 127 14.91 -9.76 -8.31
C ASP A 127 15.72 -8.45 -8.23
N LEU A 128 15.36 -7.54 -7.32
CA LEU A 128 16.06 -6.27 -7.13
C LEU A 128 16.13 -5.90 -5.64
N PRO A 129 17.05 -6.50 -4.85
CA PRO A 129 17.14 -6.26 -3.42
C PRO A 129 17.33 -4.77 -3.05
N SER A 130 18.02 -4.00 -3.89
CA SER A 130 18.21 -2.55 -3.70
C SER A 130 16.91 -1.74 -3.71
N PHE A 131 15.82 -2.28 -4.29
CA PHE A 131 14.49 -1.67 -4.24
C PHE A 131 14.01 -1.43 -2.81
N ALA A 132 14.43 -2.28 -1.87
CA ALA A 132 14.12 -2.10 -0.45
C ALA A 132 14.47 -0.68 0.04
N GLY A 133 15.56 -0.08 -0.45
CA GLY A 133 15.97 1.28 -0.11
C GLY A 133 14.96 2.37 -0.46
N ARG A 134 13.99 2.10 -1.35
CA ARG A 134 12.87 3.01 -1.63
C ARG A 134 11.85 3.10 -0.50
N ARG A 135 11.78 2.08 0.37
CA ARG A 135 10.83 1.98 1.49
C ARG A 135 9.37 2.21 1.07
N ILE A 136 8.93 1.49 0.03
CA ILE A 136 7.55 1.56 -0.47
C ILE A 136 6.62 0.81 0.48
N LEU A 137 5.68 1.53 1.07
CA LEU A 137 4.75 0.97 2.05
C LEU A 137 3.33 0.88 1.47
N ILE A 138 2.50 0.03 2.08
CA ILE A 138 1.05 0.16 2.04
C ILE A 138 0.62 0.86 3.33
N HIS A 139 0.02 2.05 3.23
CA HIS A 139 -0.30 2.84 4.41
C HIS A 139 -1.52 3.76 4.22
N VAL A 140 -2.00 4.33 5.32
CA VAL A 140 -3.12 5.27 5.35
C VAL A 140 -2.76 6.60 4.71
N GLY A 141 -3.71 7.17 3.98
CA GLY A 141 -3.62 8.42 3.25
C GLY A 141 -4.73 8.46 2.21
N ASN A 142 -5.16 9.64 1.80
CA ASN A 142 -6.32 9.78 0.92
C ASN A 142 -5.99 10.51 -0.39
N TYR A 143 -4.87 11.23 -0.43
CA TYR A 143 -4.48 12.10 -1.53
C TYR A 143 -3.11 11.71 -2.10
N PRO A 144 -2.78 12.03 -3.36
CA PRO A 144 -1.45 11.76 -3.92
C PRO A 144 -0.32 12.34 -3.07
N GLN A 145 -0.52 13.51 -2.45
CA GLN A 145 0.42 14.16 -1.52
C GLN A 145 0.74 13.31 -0.27
N ASP A 146 -0.12 12.37 0.07
CA ASP A 146 0.12 11.45 1.18
C ASP A 146 0.98 10.25 0.74
N THR A 147 1.05 9.94 -0.56
CA THR A 147 1.66 8.72 -1.07
C THR A 147 3.18 8.71 -0.86
N LYS A 148 3.90 9.78 -1.20
CA LYS A 148 5.38 9.82 -1.18
C LYS A 148 6.00 8.63 -1.91
N GLY A 149 5.44 8.29 -3.08
CA GLY A 149 5.79 7.09 -3.86
C GLY A 149 5.28 5.75 -3.32
N CYS A 150 4.57 5.73 -2.19
CA CYS A 150 3.95 4.53 -1.61
C CYS A 150 2.55 4.24 -2.22
N ILE A 151 1.92 3.17 -1.73
CA ILE A 151 0.56 2.78 -2.12
C ILE A 151 -0.40 3.11 -0.98
N LEU A 152 -1.42 3.91 -1.28
CA LEU A 152 -2.52 4.19 -0.34
C LEU A 152 -3.70 3.25 -0.63
N LEU A 153 -4.45 2.87 0.40
CA LEU A 153 -5.69 2.11 0.27
C LEU A 153 -6.91 2.95 0.67
N GLY A 154 -8.06 2.66 0.08
CA GLY A 154 -9.36 3.17 0.53
C GLY A 154 -10.52 2.23 0.22
N LYS A 155 -11.61 2.37 0.98
CA LYS A 155 -12.87 1.64 0.75
C LYS A 155 -13.72 2.26 -0.35
N SER A 156 -13.51 3.55 -0.63
CA SER A 156 -14.13 4.25 -1.74
C SER A 156 -13.13 5.19 -2.41
N LYS A 157 -13.48 5.72 -3.58
CA LYS A 157 -12.66 6.66 -4.34
C LYS A 157 -13.44 7.90 -4.74
N GLY A 158 -12.72 9.02 -4.84
CA GLY A 158 -13.19 10.26 -5.45
C GLY A 158 -12.58 10.46 -6.85
N ASN A 159 -12.51 11.72 -7.28
CA ASN A 159 -11.75 12.09 -8.47
C ASN A 159 -10.27 12.23 -8.09
N GLY A 160 -9.46 11.23 -8.41
CA GLY A 160 -8.02 11.21 -8.10
C GLY A 160 -7.64 11.01 -6.62
N THR A 161 -8.60 10.63 -5.77
CA THR A 161 -8.39 10.39 -4.33
C THR A 161 -9.01 9.07 -3.88
N VAL A 162 -8.58 8.57 -2.73
CA VAL A 162 -9.25 7.48 -2.00
C VAL A 162 -9.81 7.98 -0.67
N HIS A 163 -10.77 7.26 -0.10
CA HIS A 163 -11.40 7.59 1.18
C HIS A 163 -11.54 6.37 2.08
N ASN A 164 -11.72 6.61 3.38
CA ASN A 164 -11.80 5.58 4.42
C ASN A 164 -10.54 4.69 4.43
N SER A 165 -9.37 5.33 4.35
CA SER A 165 -8.08 4.63 4.29
C SER A 165 -7.74 3.89 5.59
N ILE A 166 -8.23 4.38 6.73
CA ILE A 166 -7.97 3.77 8.05
C ILE A 166 -8.62 2.38 8.09
N GLU A 167 -9.90 2.30 7.73
CA GLU A 167 -10.66 1.05 7.67
C GLU A 167 -10.12 0.12 6.57
N ALA A 168 -9.72 0.67 5.41
CA ALA A 168 -9.11 -0.10 4.34
C ALA A 168 -7.80 -0.76 4.77
N CYS A 169 -6.87 -0.01 5.36
CA CYS A 169 -5.61 -0.56 5.87
C CYS A 169 -5.84 -1.53 7.01
N LYS A 170 -6.75 -1.24 7.95
CA LYS A 170 -7.10 -2.16 9.04
C LYS A 170 -7.56 -3.51 8.48
N ASP A 171 -8.54 -3.52 7.58
CA ASP A 171 -9.09 -4.76 7.05
C ASP A 171 -8.08 -5.54 6.22
N PHE A 172 -7.27 -4.85 5.43
CA PHE A 172 -6.20 -5.50 4.68
C PHE A 172 -5.13 -6.08 5.61
N PHE A 173 -4.72 -5.35 6.65
CA PHE A 173 -3.70 -5.81 7.59
C PHE A 173 -4.20 -6.95 8.46
N ASP A 174 -5.46 -6.90 8.93
CA ASP A 174 -6.10 -8.00 9.65
C ASP A 174 -6.16 -9.25 8.77
N PHE A 175 -6.48 -9.09 7.49
CA PHE A 175 -6.45 -10.20 6.54
C PHE A 175 -5.04 -10.80 6.43
N VAL A 176 -4.02 -9.99 6.13
CA VAL A 176 -2.63 -10.46 5.99
C VAL A 176 -2.13 -11.14 7.27
N LYS A 177 -2.46 -10.58 8.45
CA LYS A 177 -2.10 -11.18 9.74
C LYS A 177 -2.84 -12.50 9.98
N LYS A 178 -4.14 -12.56 9.66
CA LYS A 178 -4.97 -13.76 9.83
C LYS A 178 -4.49 -14.93 8.97
N VAL A 179 -4.14 -14.67 7.72
CA VAL A 179 -3.75 -15.74 6.78
C VAL A 179 -2.29 -16.14 6.91
N GLY A 180 -1.47 -15.36 7.61
CA GLY A 180 -0.02 -15.52 7.61
C GLY A 180 0.60 -14.96 6.32
N ILE A 181 1.53 -14.03 6.47
CA ILE A 181 2.14 -13.32 5.31
C ILE A 181 2.89 -14.29 4.39
N GLU A 182 3.40 -15.39 4.92
CA GLU A 182 4.05 -16.48 4.20
C GLU A 182 3.12 -17.23 3.24
N ASN A 183 1.80 -17.17 3.46
CA ASN A 183 0.81 -17.77 2.58
C ASN A 183 0.40 -16.84 1.42
N ILE A 184 0.94 -15.61 1.38
CA ILE A 184 0.77 -14.65 0.30
C ILE A 184 1.97 -14.74 -0.64
N ARG A 185 1.77 -15.25 -1.86
CA ARG A 185 2.86 -15.55 -2.78
C ARG A 185 3.48 -14.32 -3.43
N GLY A 186 2.69 -13.26 -3.60
CA GLY A 186 3.15 -12.01 -4.17
C GLY A 186 2.03 -11.01 -4.39
N LEU A 187 2.45 -9.76 -4.64
CA LEU A 187 1.63 -8.65 -5.10
C LEU A 187 2.08 -8.29 -6.51
N VAL A 188 1.23 -8.57 -7.50
CA VAL A 188 1.47 -8.25 -8.91
C VAL A 188 0.89 -6.87 -9.21
N VAL A 189 1.74 -5.93 -9.58
CA VAL A 189 1.34 -4.60 -10.06
C VAL A 189 1.20 -4.65 -11.57
N ARG A 190 0.09 -4.14 -12.10
CA ARG A 190 -0.20 -4.07 -13.54
C ARG A 190 -0.42 -2.63 -13.96
N GLU A 191 0.14 -2.27 -15.12
CA GLU A 191 -0.12 -0.98 -15.75
C GLU A 191 -1.57 -0.85 -16.20
N ILE A 192 -1.98 0.40 -16.49
CA ILE A 192 -3.29 0.73 -17.03
C ILE A 192 -3.47 -0.03 -18.35
N LYS A 193 -4.61 -0.71 -18.50
CA LYS A 193 -4.98 -1.32 -19.78
C LYS A 193 -5.40 -0.19 -20.73
N GLY A 194 -4.70 -0.09 -21.86
CA GLY A 194 -5.14 0.72 -23.00
C GLY A 194 -6.41 0.15 -23.64
#